data_AF-A0A6J8CCC1-F1
#
_entry.id   AF-A0A6J8CCC1-F1
#
_cell.length_a   1.000
_cell.length_b   1.000
_cell.length_c   1.000
_cell.angle_alpha   90.00
_cell.angle_beta   90.00
_cell.angle_gamma   90.00
#
_symmetry.space_group_name_H-M   'P 1'
#
loop_
_entity.id
_entity.type
_entity.pdbx_description
1 polymer ?
#
loop_
_entity_poly.entity_id
_entity_poly.type
_entity_poly.pdbx_seq_one_letter_code
_entity_poly.pdbx_strand_id
1 'polypeptide(L)'
;MNYSFQPQWRQWNYFPCQLPTCGRCGNKHLYKVCYSLTRSCYKCKKIGHYARMCKTSDVRKLELNALKCNHKSGRQIQRDRKRMDTYIQNKKTCRELPFSNLKDINFGKYLDVTCVIKTELKKVKQKFKNDQINQQNRVNELQSELEKLVNEIIQARQTITRFIDRTSDLKQENEKLSITVDQYKESEAVRNQILEELTKRNSELLEDLEEYKELEEENTMFDSDGEETYFITNKDVDKILEKQSNSHLKLVSKLEDENKTLKSKIEHLTSIQCANSTIKKQGTRLYTETRMSPMDIVDKLIQNQNSKHSTNSSSQNSKRKSQLSKKKKN
;
A
#
# COMPACT_ATOMS: atom_id res chain seq x y z
N MET A 1 -47.63 49.89 -16.23
CA MET A 1 -47.90 49.42 -17.60
C MET A 1 -46.58 48.91 -18.18
N ASN A 2 -46.37 47.59 -18.15
CA ASN A 2 -45.10 46.98 -18.56
C ASN A 2 -45.23 46.42 -19.98
N TYR A 3 -44.62 47.10 -20.95
CA TYR A 3 -44.50 46.59 -22.31
C TYR A 3 -43.31 45.63 -22.40
N SER A 4 -43.58 44.31 -22.43
CA SER A 4 -42.56 43.32 -22.78
C SER A 4 -42.52 43.14 -24.30
N PHE A 5 -41.52 43.74 -24.94
CA PHE A 5 -41.20 43.50 -26.34
C PHE A 5 -40.47 42.15 -26.46
N GLN A 6 -41.20 41.07 -26.72
CA GLN A 6 -40.60 39.77 -27.05
C GLN A 6 -40.38 39.69 -28.57
N PRO A 7 -39.13 39.64 -29.07
CA PRO A 7 -38.87 39.50 -30.50
C PRO A 7 -39.26 38.10 -31.00
N GLN A 8 -40.11 38.06 -32.03
CA GLN A 8 -40.72 36.88 -32.67
C GLN A 8 -39.74 35.85 -33.28
N TRP A 9 -38.43 36.06 -33.21
CA TRP A 9 -37.42 35.19 -33.82
C TRP A 9 -36.94 34.05 -32.91
N ARG A 10 -37.49 33.94 -31.68
CA ARG A 10 -37.22 32.84 -30.72
C ARG A 10 -38.39 31.87 -30.57
N GLN A 11 -39.02 31.48 -31.67
CA GLN A 11 -39.80 30.25 -31.74
C GLN A 11 -39.16 29.27 -32.74
N TRP A 12 -37.88 28.98 -32.54
CA TRP A 12 -37.34 27.68 -32.97
C TRP A 12 -37.86 26.63 -32.00
N ASN A 13 -39.17 26.38 -32.08
CA ASN A 13 -39.70 25.10 -31.64
C ASN A 13 -38.83 24.06 -32.34
N TYR A 14 -38.17 23.22 -31.55
CA TYR A 14 -37.78 21.88 -31.97
C TYR A 14 -39.04 21.22 -32.56
N PHE A 15 -39.28 21.44 -33.86
CA PHE A 15 -40.24 20.66 -34.61
C PHE A 15 -39.67 19.24 -34.57
N PRO A 16 -40.35 18.26 -33.95
CA PRO A 16 -39.98 16.87 -34.14
C PRO A 16 -40.00 16.66 -35.65
N CYS A 17 -38.84 16.36 -36.24
CA CYS A 17 -38.61 16.26 -37.68
C CYS A 17 -39.71 15.42 -38.32
N GLN A 18 -40.80 16.07 -38.76
CA GLN A 18 -41.86 15.40 -39.48
C GLN A 18 -41.22 15.03 -40.81
N LEU A 19 -40.99 13.74 -41.04
CA LEU A 19 -40.45 13.26 -42.31
C LEU A 19 -41.17 13.98 -43.46
N PRO A 20 -40.43 14.55 -44.43
CA PRO A 20 -41.04 15.29 -45.53
C PRO A 20 -42.09 14.40 -46.20
N THR A 21 -43.31 14.92 -46.33
CA THR A 21 -44.40 14.22 -47.03
C THR A 21 -43.94 13.91 -48.45
N CYS A 22 -44.13 12.68 -48.90
CA CYS A 22 -43.69 12.26 -50.22
C CYS A 22 -44.44 13.04 -51.32
N GLY A 23 -43.71 13.77 -52.17
CA GLY A 23 -44.31 14.56 -53.25
C GLY A 23 -45.04 13.76 -54.32
N ARG A 24 -44.94 12.43 -54.31
CA ARG A 24 -45.62 11.53 -55.26
C ARG A 24 -46.99 11.06 -54.76
N CYS A 25 -47.12 10.82 -53.46
CA CYS A 25 -48.33 10.24 -52.89
C CYS A 25 -48.99 11.10 -51.80
N GLY A 26 -48.24 12.01 -51.17
CA GLY A 26 -48.69 12.87 -50.06
C GLY A 26 -48.51 12.28 -48.65
N ASN A 27 -48.11 11.02 -48.51
CA ASN A 27 -47.95 10.35 -47.20
C ASN A 27 -46.49 10.45 -46.68
N LYS A 28 -46.26 10.24 -45.37
CA LYS A 28 -44.94 10.26 -44.73
C LYS A 28 -44.22 8.91 -44.89
N HIS A 29 -43.26 8.81 -45.80
CA HIS A 29 -42.39 7.63 -45.97
C HIS A 29 -41.14 8.00 -46.77
N LEU A 30 -40.11 7.14 -46.78
CA LEU A 30 -38.92 7.33 -47.62
C LEU A 30 -39.29 7.24 -49.11
N TYR A 31 -38.77 8.15 -49.94
CA TYR A 31 -39.08 8.26 -51.36
C TYR A 31 -38.94 6.93 -52.14
N LYS A 32 -37.94 6.12 -51.77
CA LYS A 32 -37.66 4.82 -52.40
C LYS A 32 -38.73 3.75 -52.14
N VAL A 33 -39.52 3.88 -51.07
CA VAL A 33 -40.55 2.91 -50.63
C VAL A 33 -41.97 3.39 -50.98
N CYS A 34 -42.09 4.32 -51.93
CA CYS A 34 -43.39 4.87 -52.30
C CYS A 34 -44.25 3.84 -53.04
N TYR A 35 -45.41 3.46 -52.48
CA TYR A 35 -46.35 2.59 -53.19
C TYR A 35 -46.86 3.19 -54.52
N SER A 36 -46.77 4.51 -54.70
CA SER A 36 -47.14 5.13 -55.98
C SER A 36 -46.11 4.90 -57.10
N LEU A 37 -44.94 4.31 -56.84
CA LEU A 37 -43.95 3.97 -57.87
C LEU A 37 -44.49 2.96 -58.89
N THR A 38 -45.29 1.99 -58.43
CA THR A 38 -45.82 0.90 -59.27
C THR A 38 -47.25 1.14 -59.76
N ARG A 39 -47.91 2.19 -59.28
CA ARG A 39 -49.29 2.53 -59.64
C ARG A 39 -49.33 3.61 -60.72
N SER A 40 -50.18 3.42 -61.73
CA SER A 40 -50.50 4.42 -62.74
C SER A 40 -51.54 5.41 -62.23
N CYS A 41 -51.32 6.70 -62.53
CA CYS A 41 -52.26 7.75 -62.18
C CYS A 41 -53.54 7.63 -63.03
N TYR A 42 -54.71 7.55 -62.41
CA TYR A 42 -55.98 7.46 -63.13
C TYR A 42 -56.29 8.64 -64.06
N LYS A 43 -55.72 9.83 -63.81
CA LYS A 43 -55.95 11.04 -64.64
C LYS A 43 -55.07 11.09 -65.89
N CYS A 44 -53.77 10.87 -65.76
CA CYS A 44 -52.82 11.02 -66.87
C CYS A 44 -52.20 9.71 -67.36
N LYS A 45 -52.58 8.58 -66.75
CA LYS A 45 -52.08 7.21 -67.01
C LYS A 45 -50.57 7.01 -66.84
N LYS A 46 -49.81 8.01 -66.36
CA LYS A 46 -48.38 7.89 -66.05
C LYS A 46 -48.17 7.26 -64.66
N ILE A 47 -47.18 6.39 -64.52
CA ILE A 47 -46.78 5.80 -63.23
C ILE A 47 -46.07 6.83 -62.34
N GLY A 48 -46.04 6.56 -61.03
CA GLY A 48 -45.19 7.32 -60.10
C GLY A 48 -45.91 8.35 -59.24
N HIS A 49 -47.23 8.53 -59.34
CA HIS A 49 -48.01 9.42 -58.48
C HIS A 49 -49.51 9.05 -58.44
N TYR A 50 -50.23 9.52 -57.40
CA TYR A 50 -51.69 9.36 -57.32
C TYR A 50 -52.44 10.49 -58.05
N ALA A 51 -53.69 10.24 -58.44
CA ALA A 51 -54.56 11.21 -59.13
C ALA A 51 -54.75 12.54 -58.38
N ARG A 52 -54.64 12.53 -57.04
CA ARG A 52 -54.67 13.74 -56.19
C ARG A 52 -53.41 14.61 -56.30
N MET A 53 -52.27 14.02 -56.65
CA MET A 53 -50.98 14.70 -56.83
C MET A 53 -50.66 14.99 -58.31
N CYS A 54 -51.61 14.74 -59.22
CA CYS A 54 -51.41 14.86 -60.65
C CYS A 54 -51.41 16.33 -61.08
N LYS A 55 -50.23 16.88 -61.39
CA LYS A 55 -50.08 18.27 -61.85
C LYS A 55 -50.63 18.52 -63.26
N THR A 56 -50.97 17.46 -64.00
CA THR A 56 -51.41 17.57 -65.39
C THR A 56 -52.81 18.19 -65.52
N SER A 57 -53.65 18.14 -64.48
CA SER A 57 -54.96 18.82 -64.49
C SER A 57 -54.86 20.33 -64.34
N ASP A 58 -53.76 20.86 -63.80
CA ASP A 58 -53.60 22.30 -63.56
C ASP A 58 -53.03 23.04 -64.78
N VAL A 59 -52.47 22.33 -65.76
CA VAL A 59 -51.88 22.97 -66.96
C VAL A 59 -52.93 23.68 -67.79
N ARG A 60 -54.13 23.09 -67.96
CA ARG A 60 -55.25 23.77 -68.66
C ARG A 60 -55.76 25.01 -67.92
N LYS A 61 -55.68 25.04 -66.58
CA LYS A 61 -56.04 26.23 -65.79
C LYS A 61 -54.96 27.30 -65.80
N LEU A 62 -53.68 26.91 -65.88
CA LEU A 62 -52.55 27.84 -65.97
C LEU A 62 -52.48 28.55 -67.33
N GLU A 63 -52.77 27.86 -68.43
CA GLU A 63 -52.85 28.49 -69.77
C GLU A 63 -54.03 29.49 -69.86
N LEU A 64 -55.20 29.14 -69.30
CA LEU A 64 -56.35 30.05 -69.22
C LEU A 64 -56.12 31.24 -68.27
N ASN A 65 -55.29 31.10 -67.23
CA ASN A 65 -54.95 32.19 -66.32
C ASN A 65 -53.81 33.09 -66.84
N ALA A 66 -52.88 32.58 -67.65
CA ALA A 66 -51.84 33.38 -68.28
C ALA A 66 -52.42 34.40 -69.28
N LEU A 67 -53.52 34.04 -69.95
CA LEU A 67 -54.24 34.93 -70.87
C LEU A 67 -55.10 36.00 -70.16
N LYS A 68 -55.42 35.84 -68.86
CA LYS A 68 -56.21 36.82 -68.08
C LYS A 68 -55.38 37.90 -67.38
N CYS A 69 -54.06 37.87 -67.48
CA CYS A 69 -53.16 38.78 -66.75
C CYS A 69 -52.53 39.90 -67.59
N ASN A 70 -53.00 40.15 -68.81
CA ASN A 70 -52.35 41.09 -69.75
C ASN A 70 -52.89 42.53 -69.77
N HIS A 71 -53.76 42.90 -68.84
CA HIS A 71 -54.13 44.31 -68.65
C HIS A 71 -53.73 44.81 -67.26
N LYS A 72 -52.43 44.76 -66.96
CA LYS A 72 -51.89 45.64 -65.92
C LYS A 72 -52.11 47.07 -66.40
N SER A 73 -52.90 47.84 -65.65
CA SER A 73 -53.08 49.26 -65.95
C SER A 73 -51.72 49.96 -66.01
N GLY A 74 -51.60 51.00 -66.85
CA GLY A 74 -50.34 51.76 -66.96
C GLY A 74 -49.79 52.22 -65.60
N ARG A 75 -50.68 52.53 -64.65
CA ARG A 75 -50.33 52.86 -63.25
C ARG A 75 -49.69 51.70 -62.48
N GLN A 76 -50.08 50.45 -62.75
CA GLN A 76 -49.46 49.28 -62.12
C GLN A 76 -48.07 49.02 -62.69
N ILE A 77 -47.90 49.12 -64.01
CA ILE A 77 -46.59 48.97 -64.67
C ILE A 77 -45.61 50.02 -64.13
N GLN A 78 -46.05 51.26 -63.96
CA GLN A 78 -45.21 52.34 -63.44
C GLN A 78 -44.83 52.13 -61.96
N ARG A 79 -45.74 51.61 -61.13
CA ARG A 79 -45.44 51.21 -59.74
C ARG A 79 -44.47 50.04 -59.67
N ASP A 80 -44.66 49.01 -60.49
CA ASP A 80 -43.77 47.85 -60.55
C ASP A 80 -42.37 48.26 -61.03
N ARG A 81 -42.28 49.13 -62.05
CA ARG A 81 -41.02 49.71 -62.51
C ARG A 81 -40.33 50.49 -61.39
N LYS A 82 -41.05 51.39 -60.69
CA LYS A 82 -40.49 52.14 -59.56
C LYS A 82 -40.00 51.22 -58.44
N ARG A 83 -40.74 50.16 -58.10
CA ARG A 83 -40.29 49.15 -57.11
C ARG A 83 -39.03 48.44 -57.56
N MET A 84 -38.92 48.08 -58.84
CA MET A 84 -37.71 47.46 -59.37
C MET A 84 -36.53 48.42 -59.41
N ASP A 85 -36.75 49.68 -59.76
CA ASP A 85 -35.70 50.70 -59.72
C ASP A 85 -35.22 50.93 -58.28
N THR A 86 -36.13 51.01 -57.30
CA THR A 86 -35.77 51.07 -55.88
C THR A 86 -35.03 49.82 -55.42
N TYR A 87 -35.44 48.62 -55.85
CA TYR A 87 -34.72 47.39 -55.53
C TYR A 87 -33.31 47.36 -56.13
N ILE A 88 -33.15 47.81 -57.38
CA ILE A 88 -31.84 47.89 -58.04
C ILE A 88 -30.96 48.95 -57.37
N GLN A 89 -31.51 50.12 -57.02
CA GLN A 89 -30.78 51.15 -56.27
C GLN A 89 -30.38 50.64 -54.89
N ASN A 90 -31.29 50.03 -54.12
CA ASN A 90 -30.98 49.43 -52.82
C ASN A 90 -29.95 48.31 -52.96
N LYS A 91 -29.97 47.53 -54.04
CA LYS A 91 -28.97 46.50 -54.32
C LYS A 91 -27.61 47.11 -54.67
N LYS A 92 -27.58 48.26 -55.35
CA LYS A 92 -26.36 49.03 -55.61
C LYS A 92 -25.80 49.65 -54.33
N THR A 93 -26.62 50.25 -53.48
CA THR A 93 -26.17 50.81 -52.18
C THR A 93 -25.84 49.73 -51.15
N CYS A 94 -26.47 48.55 -51.20
CA CYS A 94 -26.03 47.40 -50.42
C CYS A 94 -24.69 46.81 -50.92
N ARG A 95 -24.28 47.09 -52.17
CA ARG A 95 -22.89 46.87 -52.61
C ARG A 95 -21.93 47.94 -52.07
N GLU A 96 -22.41 48.99 -51.42
CA GLU A 96 -21.59 49.97 -50.71
C GLU A 96 -21.52 49.69 -49.20
N LEU A 97 -22.19 48.63 -48.72
CA LEU A 97 -21.89 48.12 -47.38
C LEU A 97 -20.40 47.76 -47.35
N PRO A 98 -19.65 48.18 -46.31
CA PRO A 98 -18.18 48.08 -46.25
C PRO A 98 -17.64 46.65 -46.35
N PHE A 99 -18.52 45.65 -46.39
CA PHE A 99 -18.20 44.23 -46.49
C PHE A 99 -18.23 43.67 -47.92
N SER A 100 -18.71 44.42 -48.91
CA SER A 100 -18.91 43.92 -50.29
C SER A 100 -17.61 43.87 -51.12
N ASN A 101 -16.65 44.75 -50.82
CA ASN A 101 -15.38 44.87 -51.54
C ASN A 101 -14.18 44.28 -50.79
N LEU A 102 -14.40 43.67 -49.63
CA LEU A 102 -13.37 42.90 -48.93
C LEU A 102 -13.16 41.57 -49.68
N LYS A 103 -12.44 41.63 -50.80
CA LYS A 103 -11.75 40.47 -51.41
C LYS A 103 -10.58 40.00 -50.54
N ASP A 104 -10.61 40.29 -49.24
CA ASP A 104 -9.63 39.77 -48.32
C ASP A 104 -9.91 38.28 -48.18
N ILE A 105 -9.07 37.48 -48.82
CA ILE A 105 -9.13 36.02 -48.84
C ILE A 105 -9.18 35.47 -47.40
N ASN A 106 -8.71 36.26 -46.43
CA ASN A 106 -8.78 35.95 -45.01
C ASN A 106 -10.19 36.10 -44.45
N PHE A 107 -10.97 37.12 -44.84
CA PHE A 107 -12.34 37.31 -44.34
C PHE A 107 -13.28 36.17 -44.76
N GLY A 108 -13.12 35.65 -45.98
CA GLY A 108 -13.85 34.46 -46.45
C GLY A 108 -13.58 33.21 -45.58
N LYS A 109 -12.36 33.05 -45.05
CA LYS A 109 -12.03 31.94 -44.14
C LYS A 109 -12.69 32.08 -42.76
N TYR A 110 -12.93 33.31 -42.30
CA TYR A 110 -13.65 33.55 -41.03
C TYR A 110 -15.16 33.43 -41.18
N LEU A 111 -15.71 33.73 -42.37
CA LEU A 111 -17.13 33.50 -42.68
C LEU A 111 -17.45 32.03 -42.98
N ASP A 112 -16.47 31.22 -43.37
CA ASP A 112 -16.62 29.76 -43.36
C ASP A 112 -16.57 29.25 -41.91
N VAL A 113 -17.71 29.40 -41.23
CA VAL A 113 -17.98 28.90 -39.87
C VAL A 113 -17.54 27.43 -39.73
N THR A 114 -17.62 26.65 -40.81
CA THR A 114 -17.18 25.25 -40.83
C THR A 114 -15.68 25.11 -40.59
N CYS A 115 -14.87 26.00 -41.17
CA CYS A 115 -13.42 25.98 -41.03
C CYS A 115 -13.00 26.31 -39.59
N VAL A 116 -13.57 27.38 -39.02
CA VAL A 116 -13.31 27.81 -37.63
C VAL A 116 -13.74 26.73 -36.63
N ILE A 117 -14.92 26.13 -36.81
CA ILE A 117 -15.37 25.04 -35.94
C ILE A 117 -14.44 23.83 -36.05
N LYS A 118 -13.98 23.47 -37.26
CA LYS A 118 -13.05 22.35 -37.45
C LYS A 118 -11.70 22.60 -36.78
N THR A 119 -11.16 23.81 -36.83
CA THR A 119 -9.87 24.13 -36.18
C THR A 119 -10.00 24.13 -34.66
N GLU A 120 -11.07 24.73 -34.11
CA GLU A 120 -11.33 24.71 -32.66
C GLU A 120 -11.61 23.28 -32.16
N LEU A 121 -12.35 22.47 -32.91
CA LEU A 121 -12.58 21.06 -32.57
C LEU A 121 -11.28 20.27 -32.56
N LYS A 122 -10.36 20.51 -33.50
CA LYS A 122 -9.02 19.92 -33.47
C LYS A 122 -8.24 20.32 -32.23
N LYS A 123 -8.28 21.60 -31.83
CA LYS A 123 -7.61 22.08 -30.61
C LYS A 123 -8.19 21.42 -29.37
N VAL A 124 -9.52 21.37 -29.22
CA VAL A 124 -10.20 20.71 -28.09
C VAL A 124 -9.87 19.22 -28.05
N LYS A 125 -9.89 18.53 -29.21
CA LYS A 125 -9.53 17.11 -29.30
C LYS A 125 -8.08 16.86 -28.88
N GLN A 126 -7.15 17.75 -29.23
CA GLN A 126 -5.76 17.63 -28.81
C GLN A 126 -5.59 17.88 -27.31
N LYS A 127 -6.27 18.89 -26.75
CA LYS A 127 -6.28 19.14 -25.31
C LYS A 127 -6.78 17.91 -24.54
N PHE A 128 -7.92 17.37 -24.95
CA PHE A 128 -8.48 16.16 -24.33
C PHE A 128 -7.52 14.97 -24.35
N LYS A 129 -6.81 14.74 -25.47
CA LYS A 129 -5.79 13.68 -25.54
C LYS A 129 -4.62 13.93 -24.59
N ASN A 130 -4.15 15.17 -24.49
CA ASN A 130 -3.06 15.52 -23.58
C ASN A 130 -3.50 15.34 -22.12
N ASP A 131 -4.71 15.76 -21.77
CA ASP A 131 -5.27 15.59 -20.43
C ASP A 131 -5.43 14.11 -20.07
N GLN A 132 -5.88 13.28 -21.02
CA GLN A 132 -5.96 11.83 -20.85
C GLN A 132 -4.58 11.21 -20.59
N ILE A 133 -3.54 11.61 -21.32
CA ILE A 133 -2.16 11.15 -21.10
C ILE A 133 -1.65 11.59 -19.72
N ASN A 134 -1.90 12.85 -19.34
CA ASN A 134 -1.50 13.39 -18.04
C ASN A 134 -2.18 12.65 -16.89
N GLN A 135 -3.48 12.37 -17.01
CA GLN A 135 -4.22 11.56 -16.04
C GLN A 135 -3.64 10.14 -15.95
N GLN A 136 -3.33 9.50 -17.08
CA GLN A 136 -2.71 8.18 -17.08
C GLN A 136 -1.33 8.18 -16.40
N ASN A 137 -0.51 9.19 -16.67
CA ASN A 137 0.79 9.34 -16.00
C ASN A 137 0.62 9.50 -14.49
N ARG A 138 -0.37 10.29 -14.05
CA ARG A 138 -0.67 10.46 -12.62
C ARG A 138 -1.12 9.16 -11.95
N VAL A 139 -1.92 8.36 -12.64
CA VAL A 139 -2.32 7.03 -12.16
C VAL A 139 -1.11 6.12 -12.02
N ASN A 140 -0.21 6.11 -13.01
CA ASN A 140 1.00 5.28 -12.98
C ASN A 140 1.97 5.71 -11.85
N GLU A 141 2.10 7.02 -11.61
CA GLU A 141 2.89 7.56 -10.48
C GLU A 141 2.33 7.07 -9.14
N LEU A 142 1.02 7.22 -8.92
CA LEU A 142 0.35 6.78 -7.70
C LEU A 142 0.43 5.25 -7.51
N GLN A 143 0.38 4.48 -8.60
CA GLN A 143 0.60 3.04 -8.56
C GLN A 143 2.02 2.70 -8.09
N SER A 144 3.04 3.39 -8.62
CA SER A 144 4.42 3.19 -8.18
C SER A 144 4.65 3.57 -6.72
N GLU A 145 4.02 4.65 -6.24
CA GLU A 145 4.05 5.03 -4.82
C GLU A 145 3.38 3.98 -3.93
N LEU A 146 2.21 3.46 -4.34
CA LEU A 146 1.51 2.40 -3.63
C LEU A 146 2.35 1.12 -3.54
N GLU A 147 3.02 0.72 -4.62
CA GLU A 147 3.92 -0.44 -4.61
C GLU A 147 5.09 -0.28 -3.63
N LYS A 148 5.66 0.93 -3.51
CA LYS A 148 6.72 1.21 -2.52
C LYS A 148 6.20 1.04 -1.10
N LEU A 149 5.04 1.63 -0.78
CA LEU A 149 4.42 1.52 0.54
C LEU A 149 4.07 0.06 0.89
N VAL A 150 3.56 -0.71 -0.07
CA VAL A 150 3.29 -2.14 0.14
C VAL A 150 4.57 -2.91 0.48
N ASN A 151 5.67 -2.63 -0.24
CA ASN A 151 6.95 -3.25 0.05
C ASN A 151 7.50 -2.88 1.44
N GLU A 152 7.35 -1.62 1.86
CA GLU A 152 7.71 -1.16 3.21
C GLU A 152 6.90 -1.88 4.29
N ILE A 153 5.58 -2.03 4.08
CA ILE A 153 4.70 -2.78 4.99
C ILE A 153 5.13 -4.25 5.09
N ILE A 154 5.50 -4.88 3.97
CA ILE A 154 5.99 -6.27 3.95
C ILE A 154 7.29 -6.39 4.77
N GLN A 155 8.23 -5.46 4.62
CA GLN A 155 9.48 -5.45 5.38
C GLN A 155 9.24 -5.21 6.89
N ALA A 156 8.34 -4.29 7.23
CA ALA A 156 7.95 -4.05 8.61
C ALA A 156 7.33 -5.31 9.24
N ARG A 157 6.44 -6.00 8.51
CA ARG A 157 5.83 -7.25 8.95
C ARG A 157 6.88 -8.34 9.21
N GLN A 158 7.83 -8.53 8.30
CA GLN A 158 8.92 -9.50 8.49
C GLN A 158 9.76 -9.17 9.73
N THR A 159 10.02 -7.90 9.97
CA THR A 159 10.73 -7.43 11.17
C THR A 159 9.96 -7.74 12.44
N ILE A 160 8.65 -7.46 12.46
CA ILE A 160 7.75 -7.79 13.59
C ILE A 160 7.73 -9.30 13.84
N THR A 161 7.65 -10.14 12.79
CA THR A 161 7.71 -11.60 12.95
C THR A 161 8.99 -12.06 13.64
N ARG A 162 10.17 -11.55 13.24
CA ARG A 162 11.43 -11.86 13.92
C ARG A 162 11.45 -11.42 15.39
N PHE A 163 10.82 -10.28 15.71
CA PHE A 163 10.68 -9.86 17.10
C PHE A 163 9.79 -10.79 17.90
N ILE A 164 8.67 -11.24 17.33
CA ILE A 164 7.78 -12.22 17.96
C ILE A 164 8.54 -13.51 18.26
N ASP A 165 9.27 -14.05 17.29
CA ASP A 165 10.05 -15.28 17.46
C ASP A 165 11.08 -15.12 18.60
N ARG A 166 11.84 -14.01 18.60
CA ARG A 166 12.80 -13.71 19.67
C ARG A 166 12.14 -13.58 21.04
N THR A 167 10.95 -12.98 21.13
CA THR A 167 10.22 -12.90 22.41
C THR A 167 9.73 -14.27 22.87
N SER A 168 9.43 -15.19 21.96
CA SER A 168 9.09 -16.58 22.28
C SER A 168 10.30 -17.31 22.87
N ASP A 169 11.48 -17.19 22.23
CA ASP A 169 12.72 -17.80 22.72
C ASP A 169 13.08 -17.30 24.13
N LEU A 170 13.00 -15.99 24.35
CA LEU A 170 13.25 -15.38 25.67
C LEU A 170 12.25 -15.84 26.74
N LYS A 171 10.99 -16.08 26.37
CA LYS A 171 10.00 -16.66 27.31
C LYS A 171 10.39 -18.08 27.71
N GLN A 172 10.82 -18.90 26.76
CA GLN A 172 11.28 -20.25 27.04
C GLN A 172 12.55 -20.27 27.90
N GLU A 173 13.47 -19.33 27.68
CA GLU A 173 14.66 -19.16 28.52
C GLU A 173 14.29 -18.75 29.95
N ASN A 174 13.36 -17.80 30.11
CA ASN A 174 12.86 -17.40 31.43
C ASN A 174 12.17 -18.55 32.18
N GLU A 175 11.42 -19.40 31.48
CA GLU A 175 10.81 -20.59 32.07
C GLU A 175 11.88 -21.57 32.57
N LYS A 176 12.93 -21.82 31.79
CA LYS A 176 14.08 -22.64 32.22
C LYS A 176 14.77 -22.05 33.45
N LEU A 177 14.97 -20.72 33.47
CA LEU A 177 15.56 -20.03 34.63
C LEU A 177 14.66 -20.10 35.87
N SER A 178 13.33 -20.08 35.70
CA SER A 178 12.40 -20.27 36.81
C SER A 178 12.58 -21.64 37.45
N ILE A 179 12.67 -22.70 36.62
CA ILE A 179 12.88 -24.07 37.10
C ILE A 179 14.20 -24.21 37.85
N THR A 180 15.29 -23.62 37.33
CA THR A 180 16.60 -23.70 38.01
C THR A 180 16.59 -22.96 39.34
N VAL A 181 15.94 -21.78 39.43
CA VAL A 181 15.78 -21.05 40.69
C VAL A 181 15.03 -21.90 41.72
N ASP A 182 13.99 -22.61 41.32
CA ASP A 182 13.24 -23.47 42.24
C ASP A 182 14.07 -24.68 42.71
N GLN A 183 14.86 -25.29 41.82
CA GLN A 183 15.85 -26.33 42.20
C GLN A 183 16.89 -25.81 43.20
N TYR A 184 17.37 -24.57 43.04
CA TYR A 184 18.29 -23.96 44.00
C TYR A 184 17.64 -23.74 45.36
N LYS A 185 16.38 -23.30 45.41
CA LYS A 185 15.64 -23.14 46.68
C LYS A 185 15.46 -24.49 47.39
N GLU A 186 15.15 -25.55 46.66
CA GLU A 186 15.06 -26.90 47.23
C GLU A 186 16.41 -27.35 47.79
N SER A 187 17.49 -27.16 47.05
CA SER A 187 18.85 -27.48 47.54
C SER A 187 19.25 -26.65 48.75
N GLU A 188 18.83 -25.39 48.83
CA GLU A 188 19.06 -24.51 49.97
C GLU A 188 18.26 -24.95 51.20
N ALA A 189 17.01 -25.36 51.03
CA ALA A 189 16.19 -25.93 52.10
C ALA A 189 16.84 -27.18 52.70
N VAL A 190 17.33 -28.10 51.85
CA VAL A 190 18.06 -29.31 52.29
C VAL A 190 19.34 -28.94 53.04
N ARG A 191 20.12 -27.98 52.53
CA ARG A 191 21.34 -27.52 53.20
C ARG A 191 21.04 -26.96 54.60
N ASN A 192 19.97 -26.17 54.72
CA ASN A 192 19.57 -25.59 55.99
C ASN A 192 19.09 -26.66 56.99
N GLN A 193 18.35 -27.68 56.53
CA GLN A 193 17.98 -28.83 57.35
C GLN A 193 19.22 -29.58 57.89
N ILE A 194 20.21 -29.84 57.03
CA ILE A 194 21.47 -30.48 57.45
C ILE A 194 22.19 -29.63 58.50
N LEU A 195 22.23 -28.32 58.31
CA LEU A 195 22.86 -27.40 59.27
C LEU A 195 22.16 -27.45 60.64
N GLU A 196 20.83 -27.52 60.66
CA GLU A 196 20.04 -27.65 61.88
C GLU A 196 20.31 -28.99 62.60
N GLU A 197 20.35 -30.09 61.86
CA GLU A 197 20.69 -31.42 62.41
C GLU A 197 22.12 -31.46 62.99
N LEU A 198 23.09 -30.86 62.29
CA LEU A 198 24.46 -30.74 62.79
C LEU A 198 24.55 -29.87 64.04
N THR A 199 23.81 -28.76 64.07
CA THR A 199 23.77 -27.86 65.23
C THR A 199 23.21 -28.59 66.46
N LYS A 200 22.12 -29.34 66.27
CA LYS A 200 21.51 -30.17 67.32
C LYS A 200 22.47 -31.26 67.82
N ARG A 201 23.17 -31.94 66.91
CA ARG A 201 24.11 -32.99 67.31
C ARG A 201 25.33 -32.44 68.05
N ASN A 202 25.78 -31.24 67.70
CA ASN A 202 26.85 -30.56 68.43
C ASN A 202 26.41 -30.13 69.83
N SER A 203 25.15 -29.71 70.02
CA SER A 203 24.64 -29.40 71.37
C SER A 203 24.54 -30.67 72.22
N GLU A 204 24.03 -31.77 71.67
CA GLU A 204 24.00 -33.08 72.37
C GLU A 204 25.42 -33.52 72.82
N LEU A 205 26.42 -33.40 71.94
CA LEU A 205 27.81 -33.73 72.29
C LEU A 205 28.41 -32.81 73.36
N LEU A 206 27.99 -31.55 73.42
CA LEU A 206 28.44 -30.62 74.46
C LEU A 206 27.85 -30.99 75.83
N GLU A 207 26.58 -31.38 75.86
CA GLU A 207 25.91 -31.90 77.07
C GLU A 207 26.60 -33.19 77.55
N ASP A 208 26.84 -34.14 76.65
CA ASP A 208 27.58 -35.38 76.97
C ASP A 208 28.96 -35.05 77.58
N LEU A 209 29.69 -34.09 77.02
CA LEU A 209 31.02 -33.68 77.51
C LEU A 209 30.97 -32.99 78.87
N GLU A 210 29.89 -32.28 79.20
CA GLU A 210 29.68 -31.71 80.54
C GLU A 210 29.40 -32.81 81.56
N GLU A 211 28.55 -33.79 81.23
CA GLU A 211 28.27 -34.96 82.08
C GLU A 211 29.55 -35.76 82.39
N TYR A 212 30.40 -35.99 81.38
CA TYR A 212 31.69 -36.68 81.59
C TYR A 212 32.62 -35.93 82.56
N LYS A 213 32.63 -34.59 82.53
CA LYS A 213 33.45 -33.79 83.46
C LYS A 213 32.96 -33.88 84.89
N GLU A 214 31.64 -33.84 85.09
CA GLU A 214 31.03 -34.01 86.42
C GLU A 214 31.42 -35.38 87.02
N LEU A 215 31.39 -36.43 86.20
CA LEU A 215 31.82 -37.78 86.63
C LEU A 215 33.33 -37.88 86.93
N GLU A 216 34.18 -37.17 86.19
CA GLU A 216 35.61 -37.08 86.52
C GLU A 216 35.84 -36.37 87.87
N GLU A 217 35.12 -35.27 88.13
CA GLU A 217 35.20 -34.54 89.39
C GLU A 217 34.75 -35.39 90.59
N GLU A 218 33.64 -36.14 90.48
CA GLU A 218 33.17 -37.05 91.53
C GLU A 218 34.19 -38.16 91.85
N ASN A 219 34.84 -38.73 90.83
CA ASN A 219 35.83 -39.79 91.04
C ASN A 219 37.12 -39.32 91.71
N THR A 220 37.47 -38.03 91.63
CA THR A 220 38.66 -37.49 92.30
C THR A 220 38.48 -37.25 93.81
N MET A 221 37.27 -37.43 94.36
CA MET A 221 36.95 -37.12 95.76
C MET A 221 37.01 -38.34 96.71
N PHE A 222 37.35 -39.53 96.21
CA PHE A 222 37.49 -40.76 97.00
C PHE A 222 38.96 -41.17 97.15
N ASP A 223 39.67 -40.56 98.10
CA ASP A 223 40.88 -41.11 98.70
C ASP A 223 41.05 -40.52 100.10
N SER A 224 40.55 -41.24 101.10
CA SER A 224 41.24 -41.25 102.40
C SER A 224 41.27 -42.62 103.07
N ASP A 225 40.29 -43.52 102.89
CA ASP A 225 40.29 -44.78 103.64
C ASP A 225 39.62 -45.95 102.90
N GLY A 226 40.42 -46.92 102.43
CA GLY A 226 39.99 -48.32 102.29
C GLY A 226 39.61 -48.82 100.88
N GLU A 227 40.64 -49.10 100.08
CA GLU A 227 40.76 -50.08 98.99
C GLU A 227 39.51 -50.85 98.50
N GLU A 228 38.99 -50.44 97.35
CA GLU A 228 38.62 -51.39 96.29
C GLU A 228 38.93 -50.74 94.93
N THR A 229 40.23 -50.63 94.64
CA THR A 229 40.72 -50.12 93.34
C THR A 229 40.34 -51.12 92.24
N TYR A 230 39.26 -50.84 91.52
CA TYR A 230 39.02 -51.43 90.22
C TYR A 230 40.13 -50.97 89.28
N PHE A 231 41.21 -51.75 89.21
CA PHE A 231 42.23 -51.58 88.19
C PHE A 231 41.59 -51.79 86.83
N ILE A 232 41.16 -50.70 86.19
CA ILE A 232 40.92 -50.68 84.75
C ILE A 232 42.25 -51.11 84.15
N THR A 233 42.29 -52.35 83.66
CA THR A 233 43.52 -52.85 83.07
C THR A 233 43.78 -52.05 81.81
N ASN A 234 45.04 -51.79 81.46
CA ASN A 234 45.38 -51.13 80.19
C ASN A 234 44.67 -51.80 78.99
N LYS A 235 44.35 -53.09 79.11
CA LYS A 235 43.61 -53.89 78.13
C LYS A 235 42.15 -53.43 77.90
N ASP A 236 41.50 -52.86 78.91
CA ASP A 236 40.13 -52.35 78.79
C ASP A 236 40.11 -50.94 78.20
N VAL A 237 41.09 -50.11 78.55
CA VAL A 237 41.35 -48.82 77.89
C VAL A 237 41.63 -49.02 76.40
N ASP A 238 42.47 -49.99 76.06
CA ASP A 238 42.79 -50.33 74.66
C ASP A 238 41.53 -50.75 73.87
N LYS A 239 40.63 -51.54 74.46
CA LYS A 239 39.36 -51.93 73.82
C LYS A 239 38.42 -50.74 73.60
N ILE A 240 38.36 -49.82 74.55
CA ILE A 240 37.53 -48.61 74.43
C ILE A 240 38.10 -47.71 73.32
N LEU A 241 39.41 -47.47 73.32
CA LEU A 241 40.11 -46.71 72.29
C LEU A 241 39.97 -47.36 70.91
N GLU A 242 40.05 -48.68 70.81
CA GLU A 242 39.86 -49.41 69.55
C GLU A 242 38.41 -49.28 69.04
N LYS A 243 37.42 -49.33 69.93
CA LYS A 243 36.01 -49.13 69.57
C LYS A 243 35.72 -47.70 69.11
N GLN A 244 36.29 -46.70 69.79
CA GLN A 244 36.20 -45.29 69.38
C GLN A 244 36.92 -45.05 68.06
N SER A 245 38.13 -45.58 67.88
CA SER A 245 38.91 -45.49 66.65
C SER A 245 38.14 -46.06 65.45
N ASN A 246 37.53 -47.25 65.60
CA ASN A 246 36.73 -47.87 64.55
C ASN A 246 35.45 -47.08 64.22
N SER A 247 34.81 -46.47 65.23
CA SER A 247 33.67 -45.57 65.03
C SER A 247 34.06 -44.33 64.23
N HIS A 248 35.17 -43.69 64.61
CA HIS A 248 35.73 -42.55 63.90
C HIS A 248 36.11 -42.90 62.45
N LEU A 249 36.75 -44.06 62.23
CA LEU A 249 37.10 -44.50 60.87
C LEU A 249 35.87 -44.65 59.96
N LYS A 250 34.76 -45.19 60.49
CA LYS A 250 33.50 -45.28 59.73
C LYS A 250 32.92 -43.91 59.39
N LEU A 251 32.98 -42.97 60.34
CA LEU A 251 32.49 -41.60 60.12
C LEU A 251 33.35 -40.88 59.06
N VAL A 252 34.68 -41.01 59.15
CA VAL A 252 35.63 -40.43 58.18
C VAL A 252 35.38 -41.01 56.79
N SER A 253 35.21 -42.32 56.64
CA SER A 253 34.91 -42.94 55.35
C SER A 253 33.61 -42.41 54.74
N LYS A 254 32.56 -42.22 55.55
CA LYS A 254 31.28 -41.66 55.08
C LYS A 254 31.44 -40.21 54.61
N LEU A 255 32.17 -39.40 55.38
CA LEU A 255 32.48 -38.01 55.02
C LEU A 255 33.32 -37.91 53.75
N GLU A 256 34.27 -38.82 53.52
CA GLU A 256 35.06 -38.87 52.29
C GLU A 256 34.21 -39.16 51.05
N ASP A 257 33.23 -40.06 51.15
CA ASP A 257 32.33 -40.38 50.04
C ASP A 257 31.34 -39.25 49.74
N GLU A 258 30.85 -38.57 50.78
CA GLU A 258 30.06 -37.33 50.63
C GLU A 258 30.90 -36.22 49.98
N ASN A 259 32.17 -36.06 50.38
CA ASN A 259 33.08 -35.08 49.78
C ASN A 259 33.37 -35.38 48.31
N LYS A 260 33.58 -36.65 47.93
CA LYS A 260 33.71 -37.05 46.51
C LYS A 260 32.46 -36.69 45.71
N THR A 261 31.28 -36.91 46.30
CA THR A 261 30.00 -36.58 45.67
C THR A 261 29.80 -35.08 45.51
N LEU A 262 30.21 -34.27 46.50
CA LEU A 262 30.19 -32.81 46.40
C LEU A 262 31.19 -32.30 45.37
N LYS A 263 32.39 -32.88 45.32
CA LYS A 263 33.43 -32.50 44.35
C LYS A 263 32.97 -32.71 42.91
N SER A 264 32.31 -33.84 42.60
CA SER A 264 31.77 -34.09 41.26
C SER A 264 30.64 -33.11 40.89
N LYS A 265 29.78 -32.72 41.84
CA LYS A 265 28.77 -31.68 41.64
C LYS A 265 29.39 -30.31 41.36
N ILE A 266 30.44 -29.94 42.09
CA ILE A 266 31.18 -28.69 41.87
C ILE A 266 31.80 -28.69 40.46
N GLU A 267 32.47 -29.77 40.05
CA GLU A 267 33.03 -29.89 38.69
C GLU A 267 31.96 -29.74 37.60
N HIS A 268 30.78 -30.35 37.79
CA HIS A 268 29.66 -30.20 36.87
C HIS A 268 29.14 -28.75 36.80
N LEU A 269 28.95 -28.09 37.94
CA LEU A 269 28.56 -26.68 37.99
C LEU A 269 29.60 -25.77 37.34
N THR A 270 30.88 -26.05 37.54
CA THR A 270 31.98 -25.28 36.95
C THR A 270 31.98 -25.42 35.42
N SER A 271 31.70 -26.61 34.90
CA SER A 271 31.52 -26.87 33.46
C SER A 271 30.35 -26.08 32.87
N ILE A 272 29.20 -26.05 33.56
CA ILE A 272 28.04 -25.22 33.16
C ILE A 272 28.40 -23.73 33.15
N GLN A 273 29.14 -23.26 34.16
CA GLN A 273 29.56 -21.86 34.23
C GLN A 273 30.50 -21.48 33.08
N CYS A 274 31.40 -22.39 32.70
CA CYS A 274 32.29 -22.23 31.55
C CYS A 274 31.50 -22.16 30.23
N ALA A 275 30.50 -23.03 30.05
CA ALA A 275 29.59 -23.01 28.90
C ALA A 275 28.81 -21.69 28.82
N ASN A 276 28.25 -21.21 29.94
CA ASN A 276 27.54 -19.94 30.01
C ASN A 276 28.44 -18.74 29.69
N SER A 277 29.71 -18.76 30.13
CA SER A 277 30.67 -17.70 29.78
C SER A 277 30.97 -17.66 28.28
N THR A 278 30.97 -18.82 27.62
CA THR A 278 31.19 -18.95 26.17
C THR A 278 29.98 -18.43 25.40
N ILE A 279 28.77 -18.77 25.83
CA ILE A 279 27.51 -18.23 25.28
C ILE A 279 27.47 -16.71 25.47
N LYS A 280 27.86 -16.19 26.63
CA LYS A 280 27.89 -14.75 26.89
C LYS A 280 28.88 -14.02 25.97
N LYS A 281 30.07 -14.60 25.74
CA LYS A 281 31.06 -14.07 24.78
C LYS A 281 30.54 -14.07 23.34
N GLN A 282 29.87 -15.13 22.91
CA GLN A 282 29.23 -15.21 21.60
C GLN A 282 28.08 -14.20 21.47
N GLY A 283 27.26 -14.07 22.50
CA GLY A 283 26.19 -13.08 22.60
C GLY A 283 26.72 -11.65 22.53
N THR A 284 27.81 -11.32 23.25
CA THR A 284 28.44 -9.99 23.14
C THR A 284 29.04 -9.72 21.78
N ARG A 285 29.59 -10.74 21.08
CA ARG A 285 30.12 -10.58 19.72
C ARG A 285 29.00 -10.25 18.73
N LEU A 286 27.86 -10.95 18.85
CA LEU A 286 26.65 -10.62 18.10
C LEU A 286 26.12 -9.22 18.45
N TYR A 287 26.10 -8.86 19.74
CA TYR A 287 25.61 -7.56 20.20
C TYR A 287 26.50 -6.39 19.76
N THR A 288 27.83 -6.55 19.71
CA THR A 288 28.74 -5.52 19.17
C THR A 288 28.63 -5.38 17.65
N GLU A 289 28.27 -6.45 16.93
CA GLU A 289 27.96 -6.36 15.50
C GLU A 289 26.57 -5.74 15.23
N THR A 290 25.63 -5.82 16.18
CA THR A 290 24.31 -5.18 16.06
C THR A 290 24.19 -3.81 16.71
N ARG A 291 25.22 -3.30 17.41
CA ARG A 291 25.24 -1.96 18.03
C ARG A 291 25.60 -0.85 17.05
N MET A 292 25.36 -1.06 15.77
CA MET A 292 25.14 0.06 14.89
C MET A 292 23.87 0.76 15.36
N SER A 293 23.95 2.03 15.74
CA SER A 293 22.77 2.83 16.01
C SER A 293 21.81 2.65 14.82
N PRO A 294 20.49 2.62 15.02
CA PRO A 294 19.54 2.66 13.90
C PRO A 294 19.91 3.77 12.90
N MET A 295 20.48 4.88 13.37
CA MET A 295 21.03 5.95 12.52
C MET A 295 22.30 5.54 11.75
N ASP A 296 23.23 4.80 12.35
CA ASP A 296 24.42 4.31 11.64
C ASP A 296 24.05 3.27 10.56
N ILE A 297 23.00 2.48 10.79
CA ILE A 297 22.46 1.53 9.79
C ILE A 297 21.88 2.32 8.62
N VAL A 298 21.11 3.38 8.91
CA VAL A 298 20.56 4.30 7.91
C VAL A 298 21.69 4.98 7.13
N ASP A 299 22.73 5.48 7.79
CA ASP A 299 23.88 6.13 7.16
C ASP A 299 24.68 5.17 6.26
N LYS A 300 24.90 3.92 6.69
CA LYS A 300 25.53 2.90 5.82
C LYS A 300 24.65 2.54 4.63
N LEU A 301 23.32 2.51 4.78
CA LEU A 301 22.39 2.29 3.66
C LEU A 301 22.41 3.47 2.68
N ILE A 302 22.45 4.71 3.18
CA ILE A 302 22.57 5.93 2.37
C ILE A 302 23.92 5.95 1.63
N GLN A 303 25.03 5.64 2.29
CA GLN A 303 26.34 5.55 1.66
C GLN A 303 26.38 4.47 0.57
N ASN A 304 25.74 3.32 0.77
CA ASN A 304 25.66 2.26 -0.24
C ASN A 304 24.74 2.60 -1.42
N GLN A 305 23.70 3.41 -1.23
CA GLN A 305 22.88 3.90 -2.35
C GLN A 305 23.64 4.96 -3.16
N ASN A 306 24.39 5.82 -2.50
CA ASN A 306 25.21 6.84 -3.17
C ASN A 306 26.39 6.22 -3.95
N SER A 307 27.03 5.16 -3.44
CA SER A 307 28.08 4.44 -4.17
C SER A 307 27.56 3.71 -5.42
N LYS A 308 26.33 3.19 -5.38
CA LYS A 308 25.67 2.57 -6.55
C LYS A 308 25.18 3.59 -7.58
N HIS A 309 24.85 4.82 -7.17
CA HIS A 309 24.50 5.88 -8.12
C HIS A 309 25.72 6.52 -8.79
N SER A 310 26.88 6.57 -8.12
CA SER A 310 28.11 7.12 -8.70
C SER A 310 28.69 6.28 -9.86
N THR A 311 28.41 4.98 -9.94
CA THR A 311 28.94 4.11 -11.02
C THR A 311 28.04 4.07 -12.26
N ASN A 312 26.78 4.50 -12.16
CA ASN A 312 25.85 4.51 -13.29
C ASN A 312 25.77 5.85 -14.04
N SER A 313 26.15 6.97 -13.43
CA SER A 313 26.19 8.29 -14.10
C SER A 313 27.34 8.43 -15.10
N SER A 314 28.41 7.66 -14.97
CA SER A 314 29.57 7.68 -15.86
C SER A 314 29.34 6.91 -17.18
N SER A 315 28.39 5.97 -17.20
CA SER A 315 28.15 5.09 -18.36
C SER A 315 27.06 5.61 -19.33
N GLN A 316 26.21 6.56 -18.91
CA GLN A 316 25.17 7.12 -19.79
C GLN A 316 25.62 8.37 -20.58
N ASN A 317 26.69 9.07 -20.15
CA ASN A 317 27.20 10.24 -20.88
C ASN A 317 28.05 9.89 -22.12
N SER A 318 28.57 8.66 -22.23
CA SER A 318 29.30 8.19 -23.42
C SER A 318 28.37 7.81 -24.58
N LYS A 319 27.12 7.38 -24.31
CA LYS A 319 26.15 7.03 -25.36
C LYS A 319 25.43 8.23 -25.99
N ARG A 320 25.31 9.38 -25.31
CA ARG A 320 24.69 10.59 -25.90
C ARG A 320 25.61 11.36 -26.84
N LYS A 321 26.94 11.32 -26.66
CA LYS A 321 27.89 11.95 -27.59
C LYS A 321 28.01 11.24 -28.95
N SER A 322 27.70 9.95 -29.05
CA SER A 322 27.76 9.21 -30.33
C SER A 322 26.53 9.37 -31.22
N GLN A 323 25.40 9.86 -30.70
CA GLN A 323 24.19 10.07 -31.51
C GLN A 323 24.07 11.48 -32.10
N LEU A 324 24.78 12.49 -31.55
CA LEU A 324 24.79 13.84 -32.10
C LEU A 324 25.74 14.03 -33.30
N SER A 325 26.71 13.13 -33.52
CA SER A 325 27.59 13.20 -34.70
C SER A 325 26.99 12.61 -35.97
N LYS A 326 25.93 11.79 -35.89
CA LYS A 326 25.28 11.19 -37.06
C LYS A 326 24.17 12.04 -37.70
N LYS A 327 23.76 13.15 -37.08
CA LYS A 327 22.65 13.99 -37.57
C LYS A 327 23.08 15.23 -38.37
N LYS A 328 24.37 15.36 -38.70
CA LYS A 328 24.94 16.47 -39.49
C LYS A 328 25.39 16.08 -40.91
N LYS A 329 24.95 14.93 -41.43
CA LYS A 329 25.39 14.41 -42.74
C LYS A 329 24.28 14.06 -43.75
N ASN A 330 23.03 14.47 -43.52
CA ASN A 330 21.98 14.42 -44.54
C ASN A 330 21.33 15.79 -44.71
#